data_AF-A0A842TBA1-F1
#
_entry.id   AF-A0A842TBA1-F1
#
_cell.length_a   1.000
_cell.length_b   1.000
_cell.length_c   1.000
_cell.angle_alpha   90.00
_cell.angle_beta   90.00
_cell.angle_gamma   90.00
#
_symmetry.space_group_name_H-M   'P 1'
#
loop_
_entity.id
_entity.type
_entity.pdbx_description
1 polymer ?
#
loop_
_entity_poly.entity_id
_entity_poly.type
_entity_poly.pdbx_seq_one_letter_code
_entity_poly.pdbx_strand_id
1 'polypeptide(L)'
;MSFVFLEFQQFFLMVSATLIMGITCLKRRDLSYWLLAYIFLTIGVLFRAFIFLIESFNIIANFGYIIAMVFTFIAISTDYYRTFLKNNKKSIRIIHINILSIGLVSFSILLTTLTIAFINIILIIRLYLKKRTAKYAFFGLSVFASFITLLFTGLYNLGIEWAYEFSEGVDNILYSFLLVTGIIALLENRIKESEIRYRDAYNTSEFYKDLIAHDTANILQNMGTSLDIASIYIKDLKEHKEITQLIKTMEDQIHRGKNLIYNVRTITDFETGTYSKKNIEICNVIDKLIDYISESYTNKNIDFKLNANKDNFYIQANDFILNVFENIIINAIKHNDNDKIEISINIEEIEKDQKKYIQIEFIDNGRGIREQLKEEIFNKEYSSTNFLKRTSLGLYLVKRIIESFNGQIKVKNRVEEDHSKGSIFIILFPRI
;
A
#
# COMPACT_ATOMS: atom_id res chain seq x y z
N MET A 1 -43.58 31.15 -10.44
CA MET A 1 -42.91 30.29 -11.45
C MET A 1 -41.40 30.27 -11.24
N SER A 2 -40.74 31.41 -10.96
CA SER A 2 -39.30 31.49 -10.64
C SER A 2 -38.89 30.73 -9.38
N PHE A 3 -39.69 30.79 -8.30
CA PHE A 3 -39.38 30.13 -7.02
C PHE A 3 -39.33 28.59 -7.13
N VAL A 4 -40.33 28.01 -7.81
CA VAL A 4 -40.40 26.55 -8.06
C VAL A 4 -39.21 26.08 -8.89
N PHE A 5 -38.79 26.86 -9.88
CA PHE A 5 -37.62 26.53 -10.70
C PHE A 5 -36.32 26.45 -9.88
N LEU A 6 -36.13 27.38 -8.92
CA LEU A 6 -34.96 27.41 -8.04
C LEU A 6 -34.87 26.16 -7.16
N GLU A 7 -35.98 25.77 -6.55
CA GLU A 7 -36.10 24.57 -5.70
C GLU A 7 -35.76 23.28 -6.48
N PHE A 8 -36.25 23.16 -7.73
CA PHE A 8 -35.88 22.03 -8.59
C PHE A 8 -34.38 22.06 -8.97
N GLN A 9 -33.80 23.23 -9.23
CA GLN A 9 -32.36 23.35 -9.50
C GLN A 9 -31.52 22.90 -8.30
N GLN A 10 -31.87 23.34 -7.09
CA GLN A 10 -31.24 22.92 -5.84
C GLN A 10 -31.35 21.40 -5.65
N PHE A 11 -32.52 20.82 -5.94
CA PHE A 11 -32.73 19.38 -5.91
C PHE A 11 -31.80 18.62 -6.86
N PHE A 12 -31.70 19.03 -8.13
CA PHE A 12 -30.79 18.39 -9.09
C PHE A 12 -29.31 18.51 -8.69
N LEU A 13 -28.90 19.67 -8.17
CA LEU A 13 -27.56 19.88 -7.63
C LEU A 13 -27.25 18.92 -6.48
N MET A 14 -28.17 18.82 -5.51
CA MET A 14 -27.98 17.99 -4.33
C MET A 14 -27.99 16.49 -4.66
N VAL A 15 -28.88 16.04 -5.56
CA VAL A 15 -28.86 14.66 -6.07
C VAL A 15 -27.52 14.34 -6.74
N SER A 16 -27.01 15.25 -7.58
CA SER A 16 -25.72 15.09 -8.23
C SER A 16 -24.57 15.01 -7.22
N ALA A 17 -24.58 15.88 -6.21
CA ALA A 17 -23.59 15.87 -5.12
C ALA A 17 -23.60 14.53 -4.36
N THR A 18 -24.78 14.01 -4.04
CA THR A 18 -24.96 12.73 -3.33
C THR A 18 -24.50 11.54 -4.16
N LEU A 19 -24.79 11.51 -5.46
CA LEU A 19 -24.30 10.45 -6.35
C LEU A 19 -22.77 10.42 -6.42
N ILE A 20 -22.13 11.59 -6.59
CA ILE A 20 -20.67 11.71 -6.64
C ILE A 20 -20.06 11.30 -5.29
N MET A 21 -20.64 11.73 -4.17
CA MET A 21 -20.19 11.33 -2.84
C MET A 21 -20.36 9.82 -2.61
N GLY A 22 -21.42 9.21 -3.13
CA GLY A 22 -21.65 7.76 -3.10
C GLY A 22 -20.55 6.99 -3.81
N ILE A 23 -20.20 7.39 -5.04
CA ILE A 23 -19.08 6.80 -5.81
C ILE A 23 -17.77 6.95 -5.04
N THR A 24 -17.55 8.12 -4.42
CA THR A 24 -16.35 8.37 -3.62
C THR A 24 -16.29 7.44 -2.41
N CYS A 25 -17.41 7.21 -1.72
CA CYS A 25 -17.50 6.37 -0.54
C CYS A 25 -17.25 4.87 -0.85
N LEU A 26 -17.53 4.40 -2.07
CA LEU A 26 -17.16 3.04 -2.50
C LEU A 26 -15.64 2.81 -2.42
N LYS A 27 -14.84 3.83 -2.71
CA LYS A 27 -13.37 3.80 -2.57
C LYS A 27 -12.90 4.24 -1.18
N ARG A 28 -13.65 5.11 -0.52
CA ARG A 28 -13.28 5.78 0.74
C ARG A 28 -14.33 5.57 1.82
N ARG A 29 -14.23 4.43 2.51
CA ARG A 29 -15.13 4.09 3.63
C ARG A 29 -15.04 5.06 4.81
N ASP A 30 -13.98 5.87 4.90
CA ASP A 30 -13.85 6.92 5.92
C ASP A 30 -14.88 8.05 5.77
N LEU A 31 -15.51 8.18 4.60
CA LEU A 31 -16.50 9.22 4.29
C LEU A 31 -17.96 8.77 4.48
N SER A 32 -18.21 7.61 5.09
CA SER A 32 -19.57 7.05 5.23
C SER A 32 -20.56 7.97 5.96
N TYR A 33 -20.12 8.63 7.03
CA TYR A 33 -20.97 9.60 7.75
C TYR A 33 -21.25 10.87 6.92
N TRP A 34 -20.31 11.29 6.07
CA TRP A 34 -20.56 12.38 5.12
C TRP A 34 -21.58 11.97 4.05
N LEU A 35 -21.52 10.73 3.56
CA LEU A 35 -22.53 10.22 2.64
C LEU A 35 -23.93 10.20 3.28
N LEU A 36 -24.04 9.78 4.55
CA LEU A 36 -25.31 9.83 5.28
C LEU A 36 -25.83 11.27 5.41
N ALA A 37 -24.97 12.23 5.71
CA ALA A 37 -25.35 13.65 5.73
C ALA A 37 -25.90 14.11 4.36
N TYR A 38 -25.26 13.71 3.26
CA TYR A 38 -25.70 14.06 1.90
C TYR A 38 -27.04 13.41 1.55
N ILE A 39 -27.25 12.15 1.91
CA ILE A 39 -28.52 11.44 1.68
C ILE A 39 -29.67 12.15 2.41
N PHE A 40 -29.52 12.43 3.70
CA PHE A 40 -30.58 13.10 4.47
C PHE A 40 -30.81 14.55 4.04
N LEU A 41 -29.75 15.25 3.61
CA LEU A 41 -29.87 16.58 3.02
C LEU A 41 -30.63 16.52 1.69
N THR A 42 -30.38 15.50 0.84
CA THR A 42 -31.12 15.28 -0.41
C THR A 42 -32.59 14.97 -0.15
N ILE A 43 -32.90 14.16 0.87
CA ILE A 43 -34.27 13.90 1.30
C ILE A 43 -34.93 15.22 1.73
N GLY A 44 -34.23 16.05 2.50
CA GLY A 44 -34.69 17.37 2.91
C GLY A 44 -35.08 18.24 1.71
N VAL A 45 -34.15 18.42 0.77
CA VAL A 45 -34.36 19.21 -0.46
C VAL A 45 -35.45 18.63 -1.36
N LEU A 46 -35.56 17.30 -1.46
CA LEU A 46 -36.62 16.64 -2.22
C LEU A 46 -38.00 17.04 -1.69
N PHE A 47 -38.24 16.88 -0.40
CA PHE A 47 -39.55 17.22 0.18
C PHE A 47 -39.82 18.72 0.16
N ARG A 48 -38.77 19.55 0.28
CA ARG A 48 -38.87 21.01 0.12
C ARG A 48 -39.34 21.41 -1.27
N ALA A 49 -38.78 20.79 -2.32
CA ALA A 49 -39.15 21.09 -3.71
C ALA A 49 -40.63 20.82 -4.02
N PHE A 50 -41.28 19.91 -3.29
CA PHE A 50 -42.71 19.57 -3.47
C PHE A 50 -43.63 20.19 -2.42
N ILE A 51 -43.16 21.16 -1.63
CA ILE A 51 -43.96 21.81 -0.57
C ILE A 51 -45.25 22.46 -1.10
N PHE A 52 -45.26 22.91 -2.35
CA PHE A 52 -46.43 23.51 -3.00
C PHE A 52 -47.57 22.51 -3.26
N LEU A 53 -47.30 21.20 -3.23
CA LEU A 53 -48.32 20.16 -3.39
C LEU A 53 -48.95 19.79 -2.05
N ILE A 54 -48.14 19.67 -0.99
CA ILE A 54 -48.56 19.18 0.32
C ILE A 54 -47.78 19.93 1.41
N GLU A 55 -48.46 20.77 2.19
CA GLU A 55 -47.82 21.58 3.25
C GLU A 55 -47.11 20.73 4.32
N SER A 56 -47.59 19.51 4.60
CA SER A 56 -46.97 18.61 5.57
C SER A 56 -45.56 18.14 5.17
N PHE A 57 -45.16 18.29 3.90
CA PHE A 57 -43.80 18.01 3.45
C PHE A 57 -42.76 18.94 4.06
N ASN A 58 -43.16 20.14 4.50
CA ASN A 58 -42.24 21.06 5.20
C ASN A 58 -41.67 20.43 6.49
N ILE A 59 -42.49 19.65 7.20
CA ILE A 59 -42.08 18.96 8.42
C ILE A 59 -41.01 17.92 8.08
N ILE A 60 -41.25 17.13 7.03
CA ILE A 60 -40.33 16.07 6.58
C ILE A 60 -39.01 16.67 6.08
N ALA A 61 -39.07 17.79 5.34
CA ALA A 61 -37.89 18.51 4.87
C ALA A 61 -37.00 18.96 6.05
N ASN A 62 -37.60 19.60 7.06
CA ASN A 62 -36.90 20.04 8.27
C ASN A 62 -36.27 18.87 9.05
N PHE A 63 -36.96 17.74 9.16
CA PHE A 63 -36.38 16.53 9.75
C PHE A 63 -35.15 16.04 8.98
N GLY A 64 -35.20 16.04 7.64
CA GLY A 64 -34.07 15.70 6.79
C GLY A 64 -32.84 16.58 7.06
N TYR A 65 -33.04 17.90 7.15
CA TYR A 65 -31.96 18.86 7.44
C TYR A 65 -31.34 18.67 8.84
N ILE A 66 -32.17 18.43 9.86
CA ILE A 66 -31.69 18.18 11.23
C ILE A 66 -30.84 16.90 11.26
N ILE A 67 -31.31 15.82 10.65
CA ILE A 67 -30.58 14.55 10.61
C ILE A 67 -29.25 14.72 9.84
N ALA A 68 -29.26 15.45 8.72
CA ALA A 68 -28.05 15.76 7.97
C ALA A 68 -27.01 16.52 8.80
N MET A 69 -27.45 17.49 9.62
CA MET A 69 -26.58 18.22 10.53
C MET A 69 -25.95 17.30 11.59
N VAL A 70 -26.72 16.37 12.16
CA VAL A 70 -26.23 15.38 13.12
C VAL A 70 -25.16 14.49 12.49
N PHE A 71 -25.38 13.98 11.27
CA PHE A 71 -24.38 13.18 10.58
C PHE A 71 -23.12 13.98 10.21
N THR A 72 -23.28 15.24 9.82
CA THR A 72 -22.15 16.16 9.58
C THR A 72 -21.31 16.33 10.85
N PHE A 73 -21.96 16.53 12.00
CA PHE A 73 -21.29 16.61 13.29
C PHE A 73 -20.55 15.32 13.66
N ILE A 74 -21.19 14.16 13.48
CA ILE A 74 -20.57 12.85 13.73
C ILE A 74 -19.35 12.66 12.81
N ALA A 75 -19.45 13.02 11.53
CA ALA A 75 -18.38 12.89 10.56
C ALA A 75 -17.15 13.73 10.95
N ILE A 76 -17.36 15.01 11.23
CA ILE A 76 -16.30 15.95 11.64
C ILE A 76 -15.68 15.51 12.97
N SER A 77 -16.51 15.13 13.95
CA SER A 77 -16.04 14.68 15.26
C SER A 77 -15.21 13.40 15.18
N THR A 78 -15.62 12.45 14.34
CA THR A 78 -14.88 11.21 14.11
C THR A 78 -13.51 11.49 13.49
N ASP A 79 -13.45 12.36 12.47
CA ASP A 79 -12.20 12.75 11.83
C ASP A 79 -11.29 13.53 12.78
N TYR A 80 -11.87 14.40 13.61
CA TYR A 80 -11.13 15.14 14.63
C TYR A 80 -10.53 14.17 15.67
N TYR A 81 -11.33 13.23 16.18
CA TYR A 81 -10.88 12.22 17.13
C TYR A 81 -9.71 11.39 16.57
N ARG A 82 -9.84 10.90 15.33
CA ARG A 82 -8.77 10.14 14.66
C ARG A 82 -7.49 10.95 14.48
N THR A 83 -7.59 12.26 14.26
CA THR A 83 -6.44 13.13 13.93
C THR A 83 -5.72 13.62 15.18
N PHE A 84 -6.45 13.97 16.25
CA PHE A 84 -5.88 14.65 17.42
C PHE A 84 -5.91 13.82 18.72
N LEU A 85 -6.88 12.91 18.87
CA LEU A 85 -7.15 12.25 20.15
C LEU A 85 -6.73 10.79 20.19
N LYS A 86 -6.72 10.07 19.06
CA LYS A 86 -6.33 8.65 18.99
C LYS A 86 -4.92 8.35 19.57
N ASN A 87 -4.02 9.33 19.55
CA ASN A 87 -2.65 9.20 20.11
C ASN A 87 -2.46 9.89 21.48
N ASN A 88 -3.49 10.55 22.04
CA ASN A 88 -3.41 11.22 23.34
C ASN A 88 -4.28 10.49 24.37
N LYS A 89 -3.66 9.75 25.29
CA LYS A 89 -4.31 9.09 26.44
C LYS A 89 -4.84 10.09 27.50
N LYS A 90 -5.65 11.08 27.12
CA LYS A 90 -6.41 11.88 28.08
C LYS A 90 -7.91 11.63 27.89
N SER A 91 -8.48 10.97 28.90
CA SER A 91 -9.90 10.67 29.08
C SER A 91 -10.77 11.90 28.85
N ILE A 92 -11.78 11.78 27.97
CA ILE A 92 -12.78 12.83 27.72
C ILE A 92 -14.00 12.49 28.56
N ARG A 93 -14.37 13.42 29.45
CA ARG A 93 -15.55 13.35 30.32
C ARG A 93 -16.79 13.67 29.50
N ILE A 94 -17.71 12.71 29.36
CA ILE A 94 -18.99 12.88 28.68
C ILE A 94 -19.92 13.70 29.59
N ILE A 95 -20.46 14.81 29.09
CA ILE A 95 -21.43 15.66 29.80
C ILE A 95 -22.84 15.21 29.41
N HIS A 96 -23.68 14.88 30.39
CA HIS A 96 -25.12 14.64 30.21
C HIS A 96 -25.90 15.92 30.52
N ILE A 97 -26.86 16.27 29.66
CA ILE A 97 -27.78 17.39 29.87
C ILE A 97 -29.20 16.84 29.79
N ASN A 98 -29.97 17.01 30.87
CA ASN A 98 -31.39 16.70 30.95
C ASN A 98 -32.22 17.85 30.36
N ILE A 99 -33.28 17.51 29.63
CA ILE A 99 -34.14 18.46 28.92
C ILE A 99 -35.54 18.42 29.54
N LEU A 100 -36.09 19.60 29.86
CA LEU A 100 -37.51 19.77 30.16
C LEU A 100 -38.15 20.92 29.36
N SER A 101 -39.35 20.61 28.88
CA SER A 101 -40.52 21.45 28.61
C SER A 101 -40.72 22.10 27.23
N ILE A 102 -41.91 21.81 26.69
CA ILE A 102 -42.35 21.88 25.31
C ILE A 102 -43.21 23.14 25.14
N GLY A 103 -42.64 24.12 24.44
CA GLY A 103 -43.17 25.46 24.19
C GLY A 103 -42.03 26.45 23.88
N LEU A 104 -40.90 26.28 24.57
CA LEU A 104 -39.56 26.81 24.28
C LEU A 104 -38.80 26.03 23.19
N VAL A 105 -39.42 24.98 22.63
CA VAL A 105 -38.73 23.92 21.88
C VAL A 105 -38.31 24.36 20.48
N SER A 106 -39.08 25.18 19.77
CA SER A 106 -38.67 25.65 18.43
C SER A 106 -37.47 26.61 18.50
N PHE A 107 -37.50 27.58 19.42
CA PHE A 107 -36.37 28.49 19.66
C PHE A 107 -35.15 27.75 20.24
N SER A 108 -35.38 26.81 21.16
CA SER A 108 -34.31 25.95 21.69
C SER A 108 -33.70 25.04 20.62
N ILE A 109 -34.48 24.50 19.68
CA ILE A 109 -33.99 23.72 18.54
C ILE A 109 -33.14 24.61 17.61
N LEU A 110 -33.59 25.82 17.31
CA LEU A 110 -32.80 26.76 16.50
C LEU A 110 -31.48 27.13 17.20
N LEU A 111 -31.52 27.42 18.49
CA LEU A 111 -30.33 27.78 19.26
C LEU A 111 -29.35 26.59 19.34
N THR A 112 -29.85 25.39 19.63
CA THR A 112 -29.04 24.17 19.69
C THR A 112 -28.42 23.82 18.34
N THR A 113 -29.18 23.89 17.23
CA THR A 113 -28.63 23.67 15.88
C THR A 113 -27.58 24.70 15.50
N LEU A 114 -27.75 25.98 15.89
CA LEU A 114 -26.72 27.02 15.72
C LEU A 114 -25.46 26.71 16.53
N THR A 115 -25.59 26.23 17.77
CA THR A 115 -24.42 25.83 18.58
C THR A 115 -23.66 24.65 17.97
N ILE A 116 -24.36 23.64 17.46
CA ILE A 116 -23.75 22.48 16.79
C ILE A 116 -23.03 22.92 15.51
N ALA A 117 -23.66 23.79 14.71
CA ALA A 117 -23.05 24.34 13.50
C ALA A 117 -21.79 25.17 13.83
N PHE A 118 -21.83 25.99 14.89
CA PHE A 118 -20.66 26.75 15.35
C PHE A 118 -19.51 25.84 15.80
N ILE A 119 -19.80 24.77 16.54
CA ILE A 119 -18.81 23.76 16.93
C ILE A 119 -18.20 23.10 15.69
N ASN A 120 -19.01 22.74 14.69
CA ASN A 120 -18.53 22.16 13.44
C ASN A 120 -17.55 23.08 12.71
N ILE A 121 -17.81 24.39 12.67
CA ILE A 121 -16.89 25.39 12.09
C ILE A 121 -15.53 25.35 12.81
N ILE A 122 -15.52 25.37 14.14
CA ILE A 122 -14.26 25.34 14.92
C ILE A 122 -13.48 24.05 14.64
N LEU A 123 -14.17 22.90 14.67
CA LEU A 123 -13.53 21.60 14.47
C LEU A 123 -12.97 21.46 13.06
N ILE A 124 -13.70 21.92 12.04
CA ILE A 124 -13.27 21.76 10.65
C ILE A 124 -12.14 22.71 10.27
N ILE A 125 -12.11 23.93 10.82
CA ILE A 125 -10.98 24.84 10.69
C ILE A 125 -9.71 24.21 11.28
N ARG A 126 -9.80 23.62 12.48
CA ARG A 126 -8.67 22.91 13.09
C ARG A 126 -8.20 21.72 12.26
N LEU A 127 -9.14 20.94 11.69
CA LEU A 127 -8.82 19.84 10.78
C LEU A 127 -8.10 20.33 9.53
N TYR A 128 -8.58 21.41 8.91
CA TYR A 128 -7.96 22.02 7.74
C TYR A 128 -6.55 22.52 8.04
N LEU A 129 -6.34 23.26 9.13
CA LEU A 129 -5.01 23.77 9.51
C LEU A 129 -3.99 22.65 9.73
N LYS A 130 -4.43 21.48 10.20
CA LYS A 130 -3.56 20.32 10.43
C LYS A 130 -3.27 19.52 9.17
N LYS A 131 -4.28 19.25 8.33
CA LYS A 131 -4.15 18.35 7.17
C LYS A 131 -3.83 19.09 5.87
N ARG A 132 -4.18 20.37 5.76
CA ARG A 132 -3.96 21.24 4.58
C ARG A 132 -4.43 20.63 3.26
N THR A 133 -5.51 19.85 3.26
CA THR A 133 -6.07 19.28 2.02
C THR A 133 -7.26 20.10 1.52
N ALA A 134 -7.45 20.13 0.20
CA ALA A 134 -8.53 20.87 -0.44
C ALA A 134 -9.91 20.36 0.01
N LYS A 135 -10.06 19.05 0.23
CA LYS A 135 -11.28 18.44 0.77
C LYS A 135 -11.76 19.11 2.07
N TYR A 136 -10.88 19.35 3.04
CA TYR A 136 -11.28 19.98 4.31
C TYR A 136 -11.55 21.48 4.17
N ALA A 137 -10.93 22.15 3.20
CA ALA A 137 -11.27 23.53 2.88
C ALA A 137 -12.71 23.63 2.37
N PHE A 138 -13.09 22.79 1.41
CA PHE A 138 -14.42 22.79 0.82
C PHE A 138 -15.51 22.27 1.76
N PHE A 139 -15.25 21.23 2.56
CA PHE A 139 -16.18 20.88 3.64
C PHE A 139 -16.35 22.03 4.64
N GLY A 140 -15.27 22.79 4.93
CA GLY A 140 -15.34 23.97 5.78
C GLY A 140 -16.24 25.06 5.20
N LEU A 141 -16.11 25.33 3.90
CA LEU A 141 -16.99 26.26 3.18
C LEU A 141 -18.45 25.80 3.18
N SER A 142 -18.72 24.50 2.99
CA SER A 142 -20.07 23.96 3.10
C SER A 142 -20.65 24.12 4.50
N VAL A 143 -19.90 23.77 5.54
CA VAL A 143 -20.35 23.93 6.94
C VAL A 143 -20.63 25.39 7.27
N PHE A 144 -19.80 26.31 6.78
CA PHE A 144 -20.00 27.74 6.97
C PHE A 144 -21.23 28.26 6.23
N ALA A 145 -21.45 27.83 4.98
CA ALA A 145 -22.66 28.17 4.22
C ALA A 145 -23.91 27.63 4.93
N SER A 146 -23.90 26.38 5.41
CA SER A 146 -25.01 25.81 6.20
C SER A 146 -25.30 26.60 7.49
N PHE A 147 -24.27 27.13 8.14
CA PHE A 147 -24.45 27.98 9.32
C PHE A 147 -25.14 29.30 8.95
N ILE A 148 -24.75 29.92 7.84
CA ILE A 148 -25.40 31.14 7.34
C ILE A 148 -26.87 30.85 6.98
N THR A 149 -27.16 29.80 6.20
CA THR A 149 -28.54 29.39 5.90
C THR A 149 -29.37 29.27 7.18
N LEU A 150 -28.87 28.54 8.18
CA LEU A 150 -29.59 28.33 9.43
C LEU A 150 -29.84 29.64 10.19
N LEU A 151 -28.84 30.54 10.23
CA LEU A 151 -28.96 31.83 10.89
C LEU A 151 -30.02 32.70 10.24
N PHE A 152 -30.04 32.78 8.91
CA PHE A 152 -30.99 33.62 8.17
C PHE A 152 -32.39 33.01 8.10
N THR A 153 -32.52 31.69 8.05
CA THR A 153 -33.80 31.01 8.28
C THR A 153 -34.34 31.32 9.68
N GLY A 154 -33.46 31.40 10.68
CA GLY A 154 -33.80 31.85 12.03
C GLY A 154 -34.33 33.29 12.08
N LEU A 155 -33.69 34.22 11.35
CA LEU A 155 -34.13 35.61 11.24
C LEU A 155 -35.49 35.74 10.53
N TYR A 156 -35.73 34.93 9.50
CA TYR A 156 -37.04 34.88 8.85
C TYR A 156 -38.15 34.46 9.83
N ASN A 157 -37.89 33.45 10.66
CA ASN A 157 -38.83 33.02 11.71
C ASN A 157 -39.09 34.09 12.79
N LEU A 158 -38.22 35.11 12.90
CA LEU A 158 -38.40 36.28 13.77
C LEU A 158 -39.14 37.45 13.08
N GLY A 159 -39.62 37.25 11.85
CA GLY A 159 -40.40 38.23 11.09
C GLY A 159 -39.59 39.09 10.12
N ILE A 160 -38.32 38.74 9.85
CA ILE A 160 -37.48 39.47 8.88
C ILE A 160 -37.65 38.82 7.49
N GLU A 161 -38.55 39.36 6.68
CA GLU A 161 -38.95 38.74 5.40
C GLU A 161 -37.79 38.57 4.40
N TRP A 162 -36.93 39.59 4.23
CA TRP A 162 -35.81 39.52 3.27
C TRP A 162 -34.78 38.43 3.60
N ALA A 163 -34.73 37.97 4.85
CA ALA A 163 -33.78 36.95 5.28
C ALA A 163 -34.04 35.59 4.60
N TYR A 164 -35.28 35.34 4.19
CA TYR A 164 -35.65 34.15 3.43
C TYR A 164 -34.96 34.10 2.07
N GLU A 165 -35.08 35.17 1.27
CA GLU A 165 -34.47 35.24 -0.06
C GLU A 165 -32.94 35.13 0.02
N PHE A 166 -32.34 35.71 1.06
CA PHE A 166 -30.90 35.58 1.30
C PHE A 166 -30.51 34.14 1.62
N SER A 167 -31.26 33.46 2.50
CA SER A 167 -31.05 32.05 2.85
C SER A 167 -31.08 31.14 1.61
N GLU A 168 -32.08 31.32 0.75
CA GLU A 168 -32.22 30.58 -0.51
C GLU A 168 -31.05 30.79 -1.47
N GLY A 169 -30.51 32.01 -1.51
CA GLY A 169 -29.29 32.32 -2.27
C GLY A 169 -28.07 31.57 -1.73
N VAL A 170 -27.93 31.48 -0.40
CA VAL A 170 -26.83 30.77 0.27
C VAL A 170 -26.94 29.26 0.08
N ASP A 171 -28.13 28.69 0.04
CA ASP A 171 -28.34 27.25 -0.19
C ASP A 171 -27.83 26.79 -1.56
N ASN A 172 -27.98 27.62 -2.59
CA ASN A 172 -27.38 27.34 -3.90
C ASN A 172 -25.84 27.26 -3.84
N ILE A 173 -25.21 28.16 -3.05
CA ILE A 173 -23.76 28.15 -2.82
C ILE A 173 -23.37 26.90 -2.03
N LEU A 174 -24.13 26.55 -0.99
CA LEU A 174 -23.93 25.35 -0.18
C LEU A 174 -23.93 24.09 -1.03
N TYR A 175 -24.98 23.86 -1.83
CA TYR A 175 -25.10 22.66 -2.65
C TYR A 175 -24.03 22.60 -3.74
N SER A 176 -23.63 23.75 -4.29
CA SER A 176 -22.49 23.84 -5.20
C SER A 176 -21.18 23.43 -4.52
N PHE A 177 -20.91 23.89 -3.30
CA PHE A 177 -19.73 23.46 -2.53
C PHE A 177 -19.76 21.97 -2.19
N LEU A 178 -20.92 21.41 -1.85
CA LEU A 178 -21.05 19.98 -1.58
C LEU A 178 -20.76 19.13 -2.83
N LEU A 179 -21.26 19.54 -3.99
CA LEU A 179 -20.94 18.91 -5.27
C LEU A 179 -19.43 18.94 -5.55
N VAL A 180 -18.81 20.12 -5.44
CA VAL A 180 -17.37 20.30 -5.66
C VAL A 180 -16.56 19.48 -4.65
N THR A 181 -17.02 19.38 -3.41
CA THR A 181 -16.36 18.57 -2.38
C THR A 181 -16.33 17.08 -2.75
N GLY A 182 -17.43 16.54 -3.27
CA GLY A 182 -17.48 15.17 -3.79
C GLY A 182 -16.45 14.94 -4.89
N ILE A 183 -16.34 15.86 -5.84
CA ILE A 183 -15.37 15.78 -6.95
C ILE A 183 -13.92 15.85 -6.43
N ILE A 184 -13.62 16.81 -5.55
CA ILE A 184 -12.28 16.98 -4.95
C ILE A 184 -11.88 15.74 -4.17
N ALA A 185 -12.79 15.16 -3.37
CA ALA A 185 -12.49 13.96 -2.60
C ALA A 185 -12.14 12.75 -3.51
N LEU A 186 -12.78 12.65 -4.68
CA LEU A 186 -12.45 11.64 -5.70
C LEU A 186 -11.10 11.92 -6.39
N LEU A 187 -10.84 13.19 -6.74
CA LEU A 187 -9.59 13.62 -7.37
C LEU A 187 -8.38 13.43 -6.44
N GLU A 188 -8.49 13.81 -5.16
CA GLU A 188 -7.44 13.59 -4.15
C GLU A 188 -7.02 12.12 -4.09
N ASN A 189 -7.98 11.19 -4.16
CA ASN A 189 -7.68 9.76 -4.15
C ASN A 189 -6.94 9.33 -5.41
N ARG A 190 -7.39 9.78 -6.60
CA ARG A 190 -6.71 9.46 -7.87
C ARG A 190 -5.30 10.03 -7.92
N ILE A 191 -5.10 11.26 -7.46
CA ILE A 191 -3.79 11.91 -7.41
C ILE A 191 -2.87 11.11 -6.49
N LYS A 192 -3.33 10.75 -5.29
CA LYS A 192 -2.54 9.96 -4.34
C LYS A 192 -2.15 8.58 -4.90
N GLU A 193 -3.09 7.88 -5.52
CA GLU A 193 -2.80 6.59 -6.19
C GLU A 193 -1.78 6.77 -7.33
N SER A 194 -1.91 7.86 -8.11
CA SER A 194 -0.98 8.16 -9.20
C SER A 194 0.42 8.52 -8.70
N GLU A 195 0.50 9.27 -7.60
CA GLU A 195 1.76 9.66 -6.96
C GLU A 195 2.50 8.43 -6.43
N ILE A 196 1.79 7.51 -5.77
CA ILE A 196 2.36 6.23 -5.31
C ILE A 196 2.91 5.44 -6.49
N ARG A 197 2.11 5.24 -7.56
CA ARG A 197 2.58 4.54 -8.77
C ARG A 197 3.78 5.20 -9.41
N TYR A 198 3.78 6.53 -9.50
CA TYR A 198 4.91 7.27 -10.07
C TYR A 198 6.17 7.09 -9.22
N ARG A 199 6.04 7.17 -7.90
CA ARG A 199 7.15 6.99 -6.97
C ARG A 199 7.72 5.57 -7.03
N ASP A 200 6.86 4.56 -7.09
CA ASP A 200 7.27 3.16 -7.24
C ASP A 200 8.02 2.97 -8.58
N ALA A 201 7.48 3.49 -9.69
CA ALA A 201 8.12 3.41 -10.99
C ALA A 201 9.46 4.17 -11.04
N TYR A 202 9.54 5.36 -10.42
CA TYR A 202 10.76 6.14 -10.30
C TYR A 202 11.84 5.37 -9.52
N ASN A 203 11.48 4.84 -8.34
CA ASN A 203 12.39 4.05 -7.52
C ASN A 203 12.88 2.80 -8.28
N THR A 204 12.02 2.12 -9.02
CA THR A 204 12.41 0.99 -9.88
C THR A 204 13.33 1.43 -11.02
N SER A 205 13.09 2.57 -11.65
CA SER A 205 13.98 3.07 -12.71
C SER A 205 15.37 3.45 -12.17
N GLU A 206 15.43 4.13 -11.03
CA GLU A 206 16.69 4.48 -10.36
C GLU A 206 17.48 3.21 -10.01
N PHE A 207 16.79 2.14 -9.59
CA PHE A 207 17.41 0.84 -9.37
C PHE A 207 18.15 0.31 -10.60
N TYR A 208 17.46 0.25 -11.73
CA TYR A 208 18.00 -0.32 -12.95
C TYR A 208 19.16 0.52 -13.44
N LYS A 209 19.06 1.85 -13.31
CA LYS A 209 20.14 2.75 -13.63
C LYS A 209 21.38 2.44 -12.78
N ASP A 210 21.24 2.37 -11.46
CA ASP A 210 22.38 2.11 -10.58
C ASP A 210 22.97 0.72 -10.84
N LEU A 211 22.11 -0.28 -10.93
CA LEU A 211 22.50 -1.67 -11.16
C LEU A 211 23.22 -1.84 -12.51
N ILE A 212 22.65 -1.33 -13.60
CA ILE A 212 23.24 -1.49 -14.93
C ILE A 212 24.47 -0.60 -15.05
N ALA A 213 24.40 0.68 -14.68
CA ALA A 213 25.50 1.61 -14.90
C ALA A 213 26.71 1.28 -14.00
N HIS A 214 26.51 1.17 -12.68
CA HIS A 214 27.64 0.95 -11.77
C HIS A 214 28.20 -0.46 -11.88
N ASP A 215 27.38 -1.51 -11.87
CA ASP A 215 27.93 -2.87 -11.90
C ASP A 215 28.53 -3.22 -13.26
N THR A 216 27.92 -2.77 -14.37
CA THR A 216 28.53 -2.98 -15.70
C THR A 216 29.84 -2.20 -15.82
N ALA A 217 29.89 -0.94 -15.36
CA ALA A 217 31.15 -0.18 -15.36
C ALA A 217 32.22 -0.88 -14.52
N ASN A 218 31.88 -1.40 -13.33
CA ASN A 218 32.81 -2.14 -12.47
C ASN A 218 33.30 -3.45 -13.12
N ILE A 219 32.40 -4.19 -13.77
CA ILE A 219 32.75 -5.42 -14.52
C ILE A 219 33.73 -5.08 -15.65
N LEU A 220 33.41 -4.08 -16.47
CA LEU A 220 34.25 -3.65 -17.58
C LEU A 220 35.61 -3.10 -17.12
N GLN A 221 35.64 -2.33 -16.03
CA GLN A 221 36.87 -1.79 -15.47
C GLN A 221 37.81 -2.90 -14.97
N ASN A 222 37.27 -3.90 -14.27
CA ASN A 222 38.05 -5.04 -13.80
C ASN A 222 38.58 -5.89 -14.96
N MET A 223 37.78 -6.08 -16.01
CA MET A 223 38.21 -6.76 -17.23
C MET A 223 39.32 -5.98 -17.95
N GLY A 224 39.13 -4.68 -18.17
CA GLY A 224 40.12 -3.80 -18.79
C GLY A 224 41.44 -3.79 -18.04
N THR A 225 41.39 -3.62 -16.71
CA THR A 225 42.60 -3.65 -15.87
C THR A 225 43.31 -5.00 -15.94
N SER A 226 42.56 -6.11 -15.92
CA SER A 226 43.15 -7.45 -16.05
C SER A 226 43.79 -7.67 -17.42
N LEU A 227 43.17 -7.13 -18.47
CA LEU A 227 43.69 -7.18 -19.84
C LEU A 227 44.96 -6.33 -20.00
N ASP A 228 44.98 -5.13 -19.43
CA ASP A 228 46.15 -4.24 -19.43
C ASP A 228 47.34 -4.91 -18.75
N ILE A 229 47.11 -5.50 -17.56
CA ILE A 229 48.15 -6.23 -16.81
C ILE A 229 48.60 -7.47 -17.61
N ALA A 230 47.68 -8.24 -18.19
CA ALA A 230 48.03 -9.39 -19.00
C ALA A 230 48.87 -9.00 -20.23
N SER A 231 48.58 -7.85 -20.85
CA SER A 231 49.34 -7.33 -22.00
C SER A 231 50.78 -6.95 -21.66
N ILE A 232 51.04 -6.56 -20.40
CA ILE A 232 52.38 -6.30 -19.87
C ILE A 232 53.13 -7.62 -19.68
N TYR A 233 52.53 -8.59 -18.99
CA TYR A 233 53.18 -9.89 -18.73
C TYR A 233 53.41 -10.72 -20.00
N ILE A 234 52.54 -10.61 -21.01
CA ILE A 234 52.74 -11.31 -22.30
C ILE A 234 54.04 -10.85 -23.00
N LYS A 235 54.52 -9.63 -22.75
CA LYS A 235 55.80 -9.16 -23.31
C LYS A 235 57.01 -9.83 -22.65
N ASP A 236 56.88 -10.29 -21.41
CA ASP A 236 57.88 -11.04 -20.66
C ASP A 236 57.39 -12.48 -20.41
N LEU A 237 57.54 -13.35 -21.44
CA LEU A 237 57.05 -14.74 -21.56
C LEU A 237 57.48 -15.75 -20.46
N LYS A 238 57.81 -15.33 -19.24
CA LYS A 238 58.26 -16.18 -18.12
C LYS A 238 57.18 -16.48 -17.08
N GLU A 239 56.07 -15.74 -17.07
CA GLU A 239 55.10 -15.71 -15.95
C GLU A 239 53.71 -16.26 -16.32
N HIS A 240 53.65 -17.55 -16.66
CA HIS A 240 52.40 -18.23 -17.05
C HIS A 240 51.33 -18.28 -15.94
N LYS A 241 51.75 -18.25 -14.66
CA LYS A 241 50.83 -18.40 -13.52
C LYS A 241 50.05 -17.10 -13.26
N GLU A 242 50.70 -15.94 -13.35
CA GLU A 242 50.07 -14.62 -13.25
C GLU A 242 49.02 -14.44 -14.35
N ILE A 243 49.36 -14.77 -15.60
CA ILE A 243 48.44 -14.66 -16.75
C ILE A 243 47.20 -15.55 -16.56
N THR A 244 47.40 -16.78 -16.08
CA THR A 244 46.28 -17.71 -15.83
C THR A 244 45.33 -17.16 -14.75
N GLN A 245 45.86 -16.52 -13.71
CA GLN A 245 45.04 -15.89 -12.67
C GLN A 245 44.26 -14.67 -13.19
N LEU A 246 44.84 -13.89 -14.11
CA LEU A 246 44.17 -12.75 -14.76
C LEU A 246 43.05 -13.22 -15.69
N ILE A 247 43.29 -14.28 -16.48
CA ILE A 247 42.26 -14.91 -17.31
C ILE A 247 41.10 -15.39 -16.44
N LYS A 248 41.39 -16.11 -15.34
CA LYS A 248 40.37 -16.55 -14.39
C LYS A 248 39.59 -15.37 -13.80
N THR A 249 40.26 -14.25 -13.52
CA THR A 249 39.60 -13.03 -13.04
C THR A 249 38.65 -12.46 -14.10
N MET A 250 39.05 -12.43 -15.37
CA MET A 250 38.19 -11.99 -16.48
C MET A 250 36.99 -12.92 -16.69
N GLU A 251 37.19 -14.24 -16.65
CA GLU A 251 36.10 -15.23 -16.72
C GLU A 251 35.09 -15.03 -15.60
N ASP A 252 35.57 -14.83 -14.36
CA ASP A 252 34.74 -14.48 -13.21
C ASP A 252 33.90 -13.21 -13.46
N GLN A 253 34.46 -12.18 -14.10
CA GLN A 253 33.73 -10.95 -14.44
C GLN A 253 32.69 -11.18 -15.55
N ILE A 254 33.01 -11.97 -16.58
CA ILE A 254 32.06 -12.34 -17.64
C ILE A 254 30.86 -13.09 -17.06
N HIS A 255 31.11 -14.05 -16.17
CA HIS A 255 30.04 -14.77 -15.47
C HIS A 255 29.17 -13.83 -14.62
N ARG A 256 29.78 -12.84 -13.95
CA ARG A 256 29.02 -11.81 -13.22
C ARG A 256 28.13 -10.99 -14.15
N GLY A 257 28.64 -10.55 -15.29
CA GLY A 257 27.86 -9.81 -16.29
C GLY A 257 26.67 -10.61 -16.82
N LYS A 258 26.88 -11.90 -17.13
CA LYS A 258 25.80 -12.81 -17.53
C LYS A 258 24.71 -12.92 -16.46
N ASN A 259 25.09 -13.13 -15.20
CA ASN A 259 24.15 -13.22 -14.09
C ASN A 259 23.40 -11.90 -13.85
N LEU A 260 24.08 -10.76 -14.02
CA LEU A 260 23.46 -9.43 -13.92
C LEU A 260 22.37 -9.25 -14.98
N ILE A 261 22.71 -9.49 -16.25
CA ILE A 261 21.77 -9.40 -17.37
C ILE A 261 20.60 -10.37 -17.18
N TYR A 262 20.88 -11.60 -16.75
CA TYR A 262 19.87 -12.59 -16.44
C TYR A 262 18.89 -12.08 -15.38
N ASN A 263 19.40 -11.65 -14.23
CA ASN A 263 18.57 -11.16 -13.15
C ASN A 263 17.76 -9.92 -13.55
N VAL A 264 18.35 -8.96 -14.26
CA VAL A 264 17.62 -7.77 -14.76
C VAL A 264 16.48 -8.20 -15.67
N ARG A 265 16.75 -9.09 -16.62
CA ARG A 265 15.74 -9.62 -17.55
C ARG A 265 14.63 -10.36 -16.80
N THR A 266 14.98 -11.19 -15.82
CA THR A 266 14.00 -11.90 -15.00
C THR A 266 13.11 -10.92 -14.23
N ILE A 267 13.66 -9.83 -13.70
CA ILE A 267 12.84 -8.79 -13.04
C ILE A 267 11.93 -8.09 -14.05
N THR A 268 12.42 -7.70 -15.23
CA THR A 268 11.59 -7.01 -16.24
C THR A 268 10.49 -7.90 -16.80
N ASP A 269 10.81 -9.16 -17.13
CA ASP A 269 9.86 -10.12 -17.65
C ASP A 269 8.77 -10.38 -16.60
N PHE A 270 9.17 -10.51 -15.34
CA PHE A 270 8.25 -10.64 -14.22
C PHE A 270 7.33 -9.41 -14.01
N GLU A 271 7.88 -8.19 -14.04
CA GLU A 271 7.12 -6.95 -13.82
C GLU A 271 6.17 -6.60 -14.97
N THR A 272 6.51 -6.98 -16.21
CA THR A 272 5.65 -6.77 -17.38
C THR A 272 4.46 -7.73 -17.48
N GLY A 273 4.42 -8.76 -16.62
CA GLY A 273 3.17 -9.44 -16.24
C GLY A 273 2.55 -10.36 -17.29
N THR A 274 3.29 -10.83 -18.30
CA THR A 274 2.74 -11.67 -19.37
C THR A 274 2.61 -13.16 -19.01
N TYR A 275 2.84 -13.56 -17.75
CA TYR A 275 2.92 -14.96 -17.36
C TYR A 275 1.68 -15.43 -16.60
N SER A 276 0.97 -16.41 -17.17
CA SER A 276 -0.13 -17.08 -16.49
C SER A 276 0.41 -17.99 -15.38
N LYS A 277 -0.25 -17.98 -14.23
CA LYS A 277 0.03 -18.93 -13.15
C LYS A 277 -0.56 -20.29 -13.52
N LYS A 278 0.18 -21.35 -13.22
CA LYS A 278 -0.22 -22.76 -13.36
C LYS A 278 -0.04 -23.49 -12.03
N ASN A 279 -0.64 -24.67 -11.92
CA ASN A 279 -0.41 -25.54 -10.76
C ASN A 279 0.96 -26.18 -10.94
N ILE A 280 1.88 -25.90 -10.03
CA ILE A 280 3.24 -26.43 -10.04
C ILE A 280 3.41 -27.35 -8.84
N GLU A 281 3.86 -28.56 -9.12
CA GLU A 281 4.21 -29.57 -8.12
C GLU A 281 5.65 -29.32 -7.64
N ILE A 282 5.80 -28.96 -6.36
CA ILE A 282 7.05 -28.41 -5.82
C ILE A 282 8.16 -29.45 -5.70
N CYS A 283 7.84 -30.69 -5.30
CA CYS A 283 8.85 -31.74 -5.09
C CYS A 283 9.61 -32.01 -6.39
N ASN A 284 8.91 -32.23 -7.50
CA ASN A 284 9.50 -32.43 -8.82
C ASN A 284 10.34 -31.24 -9.33
N VAL A 285 9.97 -29.99 -9.02
CA VAL A 285 10.82 -28.83 -9.35
C VAL A 285 12.12 -28.86 -8.57
N ILE A 286 12.07 -29.19 -7.28
CA ILE A 286 13.24 -29.26 -6.40
C ILE A 286 14.12 -30.45 -6.77
N ASP A 287 13.56 -31.62 -7.07
CA ASP A 287 14.31 -32.80 -7.49
C ASP A 287 15.14 -32.53 -8.75
N LYS A 288 14.49 -32.00 -9.80
CA LYS A 288 15.19 -31.60 -11.04
C LYS A 288 16.29 -30.57 -10.79
N LEU A 289 16.08 -29.67 -9.84
CA LEU A 289 17.06 -28.66 -9.49
C LEU A 289 18.25 -29.27 -8.73
N ILE A 290 18.00 -30.23 -7.82
CA ILE A 290 19.05 -30.97 -7.12
C ILE A 290 19.92 -31.73 -8.13
N ASP A 291 19.32 -32.40 -9.11
CA ASP A 291 20.04 -33.11 -10.17
C ASP A 291 20.94 -32.14 -10.96
N TYR A 292 20.36 -31.04 -11.45
CA TYR A 292 21.09 -30.01 -12.19
C TYR A 292 22.26 -29.40 -11.41
N ILE A 293 22.05 -29.09 -10.13
CA ILE A 293 23.09 -28.50 -9.28
C ILE A 293 24.18 -29.52 -8.96
N SER A 294 23.83 -30.78 -8.76
CA SER A 294 24.80 -31.86 -8.52
C SER A 294 25.72 -32.07 -9.72
N GLU A 295 25.18 -31.98 -10.94
CA GLU A 295 25.99 -32.00 -12.18
C GLU A 295 26.86 -30.76 -12.35
N SER A 296 26.35 -29.59 -11.97
CA SER A 296 27.06 -28.31 -12.14
C SER A 296 28.18 -28.08 -11.12
N TYR A 297 28.10 -28.72 -9.95
CA TYR A 297 29.04 -28.54 -8.83
C TYR A 297 29.78 -29.84 -8.45
N THR A 298 30.14 -30.67 -9.43
CA THR A 298 30.88 -31.93 -9.23
C THR A 298 32.18 -31.81 -8.43
N ASN A 299 32.80 -30.63 -8.43
CA ASN A 299 34.03 -30.34 -7.68
C ASN A 299 33.78 -30.03 -6.19
N LYS A 300 32.53 -30.04 -5.71
CA LYS A 300 32.17 -29.79 -4.31
C LYS A 300 31.48 -31.02 -3.71
N ASN A 301 31.79 -31.31 -2.45
CA ASN A 301 31.13 -32.39 -1.69
C ASN A 301 29.82 -31.88 -1.08
N ILE A 302 28.71 -32.05 -1.80
CA ILE A 302 27.39 -31.56 -1.41
C ILE A 302 26.49 -32.75 -1.07
N ASP A 303 25.85 -32.70 0.10
CA ASP A 303 24.88 -33.68 0.60
C ASP A 303 23.49 -33.04 0.65
N PHE A 304 22.64 -33.45 -0.29
CA PHE A 304 21.25 -33.01 -0.38
C PHE A 304 20.32 -33.97 0.35
N LYS A 305 19.40 -33.43 1.14
CA LYS A 305 18.31 -34.20 1.77
C LYS A 305 16.98 -33.55 1.51
N LEU A 306 16.09 -34.21 0.78
CA LEU A 306 14.71 -33.77 0.59
C LEU A 306 13.78 -34.55 1.52
N ASN A 307 13.11 -33.84 2.42
CA ASN A 307 12.14 -34.39 3.35
C ASN A 307 10.76 -33.79 3.06
N ALA A 308 9.85 -34.60 2.50
CA ALA A 308 8.47 -34.21 2.23
C ALA A 308 7.53 -35.12 3.02
N ASN A 309 6.57 -34.53 3.76
CA ASN A 309 5.62 -35.31 4.56
C ASN A 309 4.40 -35.85 3.78
N LYS A 310 4.33 -35.52 2.48
CA LYS A 310 3.31 -35.98 1.52
C LYS A 310 3.96 -36.10 0.14
N ASP A 311 3.40 -36.96 -0.69
CA ASP A 311 3.94 -37.21 -2.03
C ASP A 311 3.83 -36.00 -2.97
N ASN A 312 2.82 -35.13 -2.80
CA ASN A 312 2.58 -34.02 -3.73
C ASN A 312 2.15 -32.71 -3.06
N PHE A 313 2.89 -31.64 -3.34
CA PHE A 313 2.61 -30.26 -2.93
C PHE A 313 2.41 -29.36 -4.15
N TYR A 314 1.21 -28.78 -4.31
CA TYR A 314 0.90 -27.90 -5.44
C TYR A 314 0.73 -26.45 -5.01
N ILE A 315 1.37 -25.53 -5.73
CA ILE A 315 1.19 -24.09 -5.57
C ILE A 315 0.75 -23.45 -6.90
N GLN A 316 0.16 -22.26 -6.81
CA GLN A 316 -0.22 -21.47 -7.98
C GLN A 316 0.92 -20.50 -8.34
N ALA A 317 1.79 -20.92 -9.25
CA ALA A 317 3.01 -20.19 -9.61
C ALA A 317 3.30 -20.26 -11.12
N ASN A 318 4.39 -19.66 -11.57
CA ASN A 318 4.90 -19.82 -12.94
C ASN A 318 6.36 -20.33 -12.88
N ASP A 319 7.00 -20.46 -14.04
CA ASP A 319 8.34 -21.05 -14.14
C ASP A 319 9.44 -20.26 -13.39
N PHE A 320 9.21 -18.99 -13.03
CA PHE A 320 10.13 -18.21 -12.19
C PHE A 320 10.29 -18.78 -10.78
N ILE A 321 9.45 -19.72 -10.35
CA ILE A 321 9.66 -20.42 -9.07
C ILE A 321 10.98 -21.20 -9.06
N LEU A 322 11.45 -21.68 -10.22
CA LEU A 322 12.75 -22.34 -10.33
C LEU A 322 13.88 -21.39 -9.92
N ASN A 323 13.80 -20.12 -10.36
CA ASN A 323 14.78 -19.10 -10.00
C ASN A 323 14.84 -18.82 -8.51
N VAL A 324 13.70 -18.92 -7.82
CA VAL A 324 13.65 -18.75 -6.37
C VAL A 324 14.49 -19.82 -5.68
N PHE A 325 14.22 -21.09 -5.99
CA PHE A 325 14.90 -22.22 -5.37
C PHE A 325 16.38 -22.26 -5.75
N GLU A 326 16.69 -22.01 -7.02
CA GLU A 326 18.07 -21.96 -7.51
C GLU A 326 18.89 -20.89 -6.77
N ASN A 327 18.36 -19.67 -6.62
CA ASN A 327 19.06 -18.61 -5.90
C ASN A 327 19.34 -18.97 -4.43
N ILE A 328 18.38 -19.62 -3.76
CA ILE A 328 18.56 -20.02 -2.35
C ILE A 328 19.61 -21.14 -2.23
N ILE A 329 19.55 -22.17 -3.08
CA ILE A 329 20.51 -23.28 -3.04
C ILE A 329 21.92 -22.81 -3.44
N ILE A 330 22.06 -22.01 -4.49
CA ILE A 330 23.37 -21.44 -4.89
C ILE A 330 23.94 -20.59 -3.74
N ASN A 331 23.11 -19.84 -3.01
CA ASN A 331 23.56 -19.09 -1.84
C ASN A 331 24.06 -20.02 -0.73
N ALA A 332 23.36 -21.12 -0.47
CA ALA A 332 23.78 -22.15 0.49
C ALA A 332 25.10 -22.83 0.09
N ILE A 333 25.41 -22.97 -1.19
CA ILE A 333 26.68 -23.55 -1.68
C ILE A 333 27.82 -22.53 -1.66
N LYS A 334 27.52 -21.28 -1.97
CA LYS A 334 28.52 -20.21 -2.15
C LYS A 334 29.02 -19.62 -0.83
N HIS A 335 28.17 -19.54 0.18
CA HIS A 335 28.51 -18.97 1.50
C HIS A 335 28.78 -20.05 2.55
N ASN A 336 29.22 -21.21 2.07
CA ASN A 336 29.52 -22.37 2.88
C ASN A 336 30.97 -22.77 2.68
N ASP A 337 31.72 -22.63 3.77
CA ASP A 337 33.16 -22.84 3.82
C ASP A 337 33.52 -24.21 4.42
N ASN A 338 32.52 -25.07 4.69
CA ASN A 338 32.75 -26.43 5.20
C ASN A 338 33.20 -27.38 4.08
N ASP A 339 34.03 -28.36 4.44
CA ASP A 339 34.47 -29.43 3.52
C ASP A 339 33.31 -30.26 2.98
N LYS A 340 32.27 -30.46 3.82
CA LYS A 340 31.01 -31.10 3.44
C LYS A 340 29.88 -30.08 3.56
N ILE A 341 29.25 -29.78 2.43
CA ILE A 341 28.11 -28.87 2.32
C ILE A 341 26.84 -29.68 2.55
N GLU A 342 26.10 -29.38 3.63
CA GLU A 342 24.83 -30.02 3.93
C GLU A 342 23.69 -29.06 3.59
N ILE A 343 22.77 -29.50 2.73
CA ILE A 343 21.57 -28.76 2.36
C ILE A 343 20.36 -29.67 2.54
N SER A 344 19.54 -29.38 3.54
CA SER A 344 18.28 -30.08 3.78
C SER A 344 17.11 -29.22 3.35
N ILE A 345 16.15 -29.82 2.66
CA ILE A 345 14.93 -29.18 2.19
C ILE A 345 13.75 -29.88 2.84
N ASN A 346 13.01 -29.17 3.70
CA ASN A 346 11.82 -29.71 4.35
C ASN A 346 10.57 -29.09 3.73
N ILE A 347 9.57 -29.91 3.40
CA ILE A 347 8.30 -29.46 2.84
C ILE A 347 7.15 -30.02 3.67
N GLU A 348 6.31 -29.12 4.18
CA GLU A 348 5.15 -29.47 4.98
C GLU A 348 3.94 -28.56 4.73
N GLU A 349 2.75 -29.05 5.07
CA GLU A 349 1.53 -28.24 5.12
C GLU A 349 1.35 -27.69 6.53
N ILE A 350 1.16 -26.37 6.65
CA ILE A 350 0.89 -25.71 7.92
C ILE A 350 -0.45 -24.95 7.86
N GLU A 351 -1.06 -24.70 9.01
CA GLU A 351 -2.24 -23.85 9.12
C GLU A 351 -1.89 -22.56 9.86
N LYS A 352 -2.27 -21.41 9.28
CA LYS A 352 -2.05 -20.09 9.86
C LYS A 352 -3.24 -19.20 9.55
N ASP A 353 -3.80 -18.54 10.57
CA ASP A 353 -4.95 -17.64 10.42
C ASP A 353 -6.14 -18.30 9.69
N GLN A 354 -6.44 -19.57 10.00
CA GLN A 354 -7.49 -20.39 9.35
C GLN A 354 -7.28 -20.61 7.85
N LYS A 355 -6.04 -20.47 7.36
CA LYS A 355 -5.65 -20.76 5.97
C LYS A 355 -4.53 -21.78 5.95
N LYS A 356 -4.59 -22.65 4.95
CA LYS A 356 -3.55 -23.66 4.69
C LYS A 356 -2.43 -23.05 3.85
N TYR A 357 -1.20 -23.34 4.24
CA TYR A 357 0.01 -22.95 3.54
C TYR A 357 0.89 -24.17 3.29
N ILE A 358 1.70 -24.09 2.24
CA ILE A 358 2.82 -24.99 2.00
C ILE A 358 4.06 -24.25 2.49
N GLN A 359 4.72 -24.81 3.51
CA GLN A 359 5.98 -24.33 4.04
C GLN A 359 7.12 -25.12 3.40
N ILE A 360 8.10 -24.39 2.85
CA ILE A 360 9.33 -24.94 2.29
C ILE A 360 10.50 -24.33 3.06
N GLU A 361 11.29 -25.17 3.70
CA GLU A 361 12.48 -24.74 4.43
C GLU A 361 13.74 -25.22 3.71
N PHE A 362 14.66 -24.30 3.40
CA PHE A 362 16.00 -24.61 2.93
C PHE A 362 16.98 -24.37 4.07
N ILE A 363 17.61 -25.45 4.54
CA ILE A 363 18.47 -25.47 5.73
C ILE A 363 19.91 -25.76 5.29
N ASP A 364 20.83 -24.86 5.61
CA ASP A 364 22.25 -24.99 5.28
C ASP A 364 23.15 -25.13 6.52
N ASN A 365 24.37 -25.66 6.38
CA ASN A 365 25.42 -25.65 7.41
C ASN A 365 26.48 -24.55 7.22
N GLY A 366 26.21 -23.52 6.41
CA GLY A 366 27.18 -22.47 6.09
C GLY A 366 27.44 -21.49 7.23
N ARG A 367 28.07 -20.34 6.93
CA ARG A 367 28.48 -19.35 7.95
C ARG A 367 27.32 -18.61 8.65
N GLY A 368 26.10 -18.84 8.18
CA GLY A 368 24.85 -18.18 8.57
C GLY A 368 24.81 -16.64 8.42
N ILE A 369 23.76 -16.03 8.98
CA ILE A 369 23.39 -14.62 8.74
C ILE A 369 23.14 -13.91 10.07
N ARG A 370 23.89 -12.84 10.34
CA ARG A 370 23.73 -12.01 11.55
C ARG A 370 22.32 -11.46 11.65
N GLU A 371 21.79 -11.37 12.87
CA GLU A 371 20.40 -10.96 13.14
C GLU A 371 20.02 -9.64 12.46
N GLN A 372 20.89 -8.64 12.56
CA GLN A 372 20.70 -7.30 11.98
C GLN A 372 20.51 -7.33 10.46
N LEU A 373 21.05 -8.33 9.78
CA LEU A 373 21.03 -8.41 8.32
C LEU A 373 19.85 -9.22 7.78
N LYS A 374 19.12 -9.96 8.63
CA LYS A 374 18.08 -10.90 8.18
C LYS A 374 16.91 -10.25 7.46
N GLU A 375 16.55 -9.03 7.85
CA GLU A 375 15.53 -8.25 7.13
C GLU A 375 16.13 -7.51 5.94
N GLU A 376 17.37 -7.02 6.08
CA GLU A 376 18.04 -6.21 5.06
C GLU A 376 18.44 -7.01 3.82
N ILE A 377 18.78 -8.29 3.95
CA ILE A 377 19.27 -9.11 2.82
C ILE A 377 18.26 -9.26 1.67
N PHE A 378 16.98 -9.01 1.93
CA PHE A 378 15.93 -9.03 0.92
C PHE A 378 15.59 -7.64 0.38
N ASN A 379 16.20 -6.59 0.93
CA ASN A 379 15.94 -5.22 0.55
C ASN A 379 16.85 -4.78 -0.62
N LYS A 380 16.27 -3.92 -1.45
CA LYS A 380 16.92 -3.30 -2.60
C LYS A 380 18.22 -2.56 -2.19
N GLU A 381 18.18 -1.84 -1.07
CA GLU A 381 19.29 -0.98 -0.61
C GLU A 381 20.50 -1.77 -0.09
N TYR A 382 20.28 -2.93 0.51
CA TYR A 382 21.36 -3.87 0.84
C TYR A 382 22.05 -4.39 -0.44
N SER A 383 21.33 -4.34 -1.56
CA SER A 383 21.89 -4.68 -2.86
C SER A 383 22.78 -3.63 -3.47
N SER A 384 22.53 -2.35 -3.17
CA SER A 384 23.31 -1.22 -3.69
C SER A 384 24.48 -0.79 -2.78
N THR A 385 24.41 -1.00 -1.46
CA THR A 385 25.41 -0.45 -0.51
C THR A 385 26.61 -1.37 -0.25
N ASN A 386 26.46 -2.68 -0.42
CA ASN A 386 27.54 -3.64 -0.24
C ASN A 386 28.35 -3.81 -1.53
N PHE A 387 29.18 -2.81 -1.83
CA PHE A 387 30.18 -2.78 -2.92
C PHE A 387 31.10 -4.02 -3.00
N LEU A 388 31.15 -4.85 -1.95
CA LEU A 388 32.13 -5.94 -1.81
C LEU A 388 31.60 -7.37 -1.91
N LYS A 389 30.29 -7.65 -2.06
CA LYS A 389 29.83 -9.07 -2.14
C LYS A 389 28.67 -9.34 -3.11
N ARG A 390 29.06 -9.65 -4.36
CA ARG A 390 28.70 -10.81 -5.23
C ARG A 390 27.27 -11.41 -5.25
N THR A 391 26.25 -10.99 -4.49
CA THR A 391 25.04 -11.85 -4.25
C THR A 391 23.70 -11.16 -4.02
N SER A 392 23.66 -9.84 -3.96
CA SER A 392 22.55 -9.16 -3.30
C SER A 392 21.26 -9.00 -4.15
N LEU A 393 21.38 -8.94 -5.47
CA LEU A 393 20.20 -8.89 -6.37
C LEU A 393 19.34 -10.16 -6.33
N GLY A 394 19.96 -11.32 -6.09
CA GLY A 394 19.27 -12.62 -6.15
C GLY A 394 18.23 -12.79 -5.05
N LEU A 395 18.53 -12.41 -3.81
CA LEU A 395 17.57 -12.50 -2.70
C LEU A 395 16.47 -11.44 -2.78
N TYR A 396 16.76 -10.26 -3.33
CA TYR A 396 15.73 -9.28 -3.67
C TYR A 396 14.75 -9.85 -4.72
N LEU A 397 15.27 -10.45 -5.79
CA LEU A 397 14.46 -11.11 -6.82
C LEU A 397 13.61 -12.26 -6.24
N VAL A 398 14.22 -13.10 -5.39
CA VAL A 398 13.51 -14.17 -4.66
C VAL A 398 12.30 -13.63 -3.91
N LYS A 399 12.47 -12.56 -3.12
CA LYS A 399 11.37 -11.94 -2.37
C LYS A 399 10.27 -11.44 -3.29
N ARG A 400 10.62 -10.74 -4.38
CA ARG A 400 9.65 -10.20 -5.34
C ARG A 400 8.83 -11.30 -6.01
N ILE A 401 9.49 -12.39 -6.46
CA ILE A 401 8.81 -13.53 -7.09
C ILE A 401 7.83 -14.18 -6.10
N ILE A 402 8.30 -14.49 -4.88
CA ILE A 402 7.47 -15.11 -3.84
C ILE A 402 6.25 -14.24 -3.50
N GLU A 403 6.43 -12.93 -3.33
CA GLU A 403 5.34 -12.00 -3.03
C GLU A 403 4.26 -11.97 -4.12
N SER A 404 4.61 -12.09 -5.41
CA SER A 404 3.60 -12.14 -6.48
C SER A 404 2.77 -13.42 -6.51
N PHE A 405 3.29 -14.51 -5.93
CA PHE A 405 2.54 -15.74 -5.71
C PHE A 405 1.76 -15.69 -4.39
N ASN A 406 1.62 -14.50 -3.80
CA ASN A 406 1.02 -14.26 -2.48
C ASN A 406 1.73 -15.04 -1.36
N GLY A 407 3.00 -15.38 -1.57
CA GLY A 407 3.83 -16.07 -0.62
C GLY A 407 4.57 -15.14 0.34
N GLN A 408 5.29 -15.73 1.28
CA GLN A 408 6.13 -15.02 2.25
C GLN A 408 7.49 -15.71 2.34
N ILE A 409 8.56 -14.94 2.56
CA ILE A 409 9.89 -15.47 2.84
C ILE A 409 10.43 -14.90 4.14
N LYS A 410 11.10 -15.74 4.93
CA LYS A 410 11.81 -15.36 6.15
C LYS A 410 13.12 -16.13 6.26
N VAL A 411 14.03 -15.65 7.10
CA VAL A 411 15.27 -16.36 7.41
C VAL A 411 15.44 -16.48 8.93
N LYS A 412 15.89 -17.64 9.39
CA LYS A 412 16.22 -17.93 10.79
C LYS A 412 17.62 -18.55 10.88
N ASN A 413 18.15 -18.65 12.10
CA ASN A 413 19.36 -19.44 12.34
C ASN A 413 19.01 -20.92 12.31
N ARG A 414 19.91 -21.77 11.81
CA ARG A 414 19.77 -23.23 11.92
C ARG A 414 19.85 -23.68 13.38
N VAL A 415 20.75 -23.08 14.15
CA VAL A 415 20.88 -23.31 15.60
C VAL A 415 20.38 -22.07 16.33
N GLU A 416 19.47 -22.27 17.28
CA GLU A 416 18.88 -21.17 18.05
C GLU A 416 19.99 -20.35 18.73
N GLU A 417 19.86 -19.02 18.69
CA GLU A 417 20.83 -18.05 19.20
C GLU A 417 22.25 -18.08 18.59
N ASP A 418 22.56 -18.99 17.65
CA ASP A 418 23.87 -19.08 17.01
C ASP A 418 23.77 -18.90 15.49
N HIS A 419 24.05 -17.67 15.04
CA HIS A 419 24.02 -17.33 13.62
C HIS A 419 25.18 -17.93 12.82
N SER A 420 26.20 -18.54 13.44
CA SER A 420 27.41 -19.02 12.76
C SER A 420 27.29 -20.45 12.24
N LYS A 421 26.22 -21.16 12.62
CA LYS A 421 26.01 -22.59 12.32
C LYS A 421 24.98 -22.83 11.21
N GLY A 422 24.85 -21.89 10.28
CA GLY A 422 23.97 -21.99 9.11
C GLY A 422 22.63 -21.27 9.27
N SER A 423 21.85 -21.29 8.20
CA SER A 423 20.57 -20.57 8.10
C SER A 423 19.42 -21.49 7.72
N ILE A 424 18.20 -21.01 7.96
CA ILE A 424 16.96 -21.61 7.48
C ILE A 424 16.21 -20.55 6.69
N PHE A 425 16.09 -20.71 5.38
CA PHE A 425 15.19 -19.91 4.55
C PHE A 425 13.82 -20.57 4.50
N ILE A 426 12.81 -19.88 5.03
CA ILE A 426 11.44 -20.39 5.17
C ILE A 426 10.56 -19.65 4.17
N ILE A 427 9.96 -20.39 3.25
CA ILE A 427 9.02 -19.88 2.25
C ILE A 427 7.62 -20.43 2.56
N LEU A 428 6.62 -19.56 2.51
CA LEU A 428 5.22 -19.91 2.69
C LEU A 428 4.45 -19.57 1.43
N PHE A 429 3.76 -20.55 0.84
CA PHE A 429 2.80 -20.31 -0.25
C PHE A 429 1.39 -20.68 0.20
N PRO A 430 0.35 -19.90 -0.19
CA PRO A 430 -1.03 -20.32 0.03
C PRO A 430 -1.28 -21.66 -0.68
N ARG A 431 -1.90 -22.60 0.02
CA ARG A 431 -2.31 -23.88 -0.58
C ARG A 431 -3.52 -23.66 -1.49
N ILE A 432 -3.53 -24.33 -2.64
CA ILE A 432 -4.70 -24.39 -3.55
C ILE A 432 -5.78 -25.30 -2.97
#